data_AF-A0A7Y3P8M5-F1
#
_entry.id   AF-A0A7Y3P8M5-F1
#
_cell.length_a   1.000
_cell.length_b   1.000
_cell.length_c   1.000
_cell.angle_alpha   90.00
_cell.angle_beta   90.00
_cell.angle_gamma   90.00
#
_symmetry.space_group_name_H-M   'P 1'
#
loop_
_entity.id
_entity.type
_entity.pdbx_description
1 polymer ?
#
loop_
_entity_poly.entity_id
_entity_poly.type
_entity_poly.pdbx_seq_one_letter_code
_entity_poly.pdbx_strand_id
1 'polypeptide(L)'
;MPPPRIASLDFLDPLPASGAGEVRVRVGLDVGRESVFVAASYDRPAAWTAESRGGFHFSQPVLHARRLDEATVRAAASAMAAELGGFWLRYYRSSASAASRVGLATAALDRVEGGCGVVEAVLKDGREFSMLAAAPAWWRAELERRGLPYYFGPQVLFLAALDAAHARAAAKAVAATDEQLFCRYDTPRKTLPEVLDAFVAARGAR
;
A
#
# COMPACT_ATOMS: atom_id res chain seq x y z
N MET A 1 16.60 17.14 14.54
CA MET A 1 17.33 15.85 14.56
C MET A 1 17.49 15.38 13.14
N PRO A 2 18.65 14.82 12.74
CA PRO A 2 18.83 14.23 11.41
C PRO A 2 17.85 13.05 11.21
N PRO A 3 17.43 12.77 9.96
CA PRO A 3 16.63 11.60 9.67
C PRO A 3 17.41 10.32 9.99
N PRO A 4 16.73 9.26 10.46
CA PRO A 4 17.38 7.98 10.75
C PRO A 4 17.95 7.37 9.47
N ARG A 5 19.03 6.58 9.60
CA ARG A 5 19.66 5.87 8.48
C ARG A 5 19.43 4.37 8.59
N ILE A 6 19.45 3.70 7.44
CA ILE A 6 19.42 2.24 7.38
C ILE A 6 20.78 1.71 7.88
N ALA A 7 20.74 0.93 8.97
CA ALA A 7 21.89 0.22 9.51
C ALA A 7 21.97 -1.22 8.98
N SER A 8 20.82 -1.87 8.78
CA SER A 8 20.74 -3.23 8.22
C SER A 8 19.52 -3.39 7.31
N LEU A 9 19.64 -4.31 6.36
CA LEU A 9 18.55 -4.72 5.48
C LEU A 9 18.72 -6.20 5.18
N ASP A 10 17.78 -7.01 5.63
CA ASP A 10 17.79 -8.46 5.50
C ASP A 10 16.55 -8.93 4.72
N PHE A 11 16.76 -9.81 3.76
CA PHE A 11 15.67 -10.52 3.09
C PHE A 11 15.32 -11.75 3.91
N LEU A 12 14.08 -11.82 4.40
CA LEU A 12 13.60 -12.94 5.21
C LEU A 12 13.11 -14.12 4.35
N ASP A 13 12.86 -13.88 3.07
CA ASP A 13 12.60 -14.90 2.07
C ASP A 13 13.62 -14.77 0.93
N PRO A 14 13.94 -15.85 0.19
CA PRO A 14 14.83 -15.77 -0.97
C PRO A 14 14.30 -14.79 -2.01
N LEU A 15 15.19 -13.97 -2.58
CA LEU A 15 14.83 -13.10 -3.69
C LEU A 15 14.39 -13.93 -4.91
N PRO A 16 13.26 -13.58 -5.56
CA PRO A 16 12.80 -14.31 -6.73
C PRO A 16 13.80 -14.11 -7.89
N ALA A 17 14.22 -15.19 -8.53
CA ALA A 17 15.18 -15.14 -9.64
C ALA A 17 14.69 -14.26 -10.82
N SER A 18 13.38 -14.25 -11.07
CA SER A 18 12.73 -13.40 -12.07
C SER A 18 12.78 -11.91 -11.69
N GLY A 19 12.96 -11.58 -10.41
CA GLY A 19 12.78 -10.24 -9.85
C GLY A 19 11.31 -9.84 -9.73
N ALA A 20 10.37 -10.77 -9.92
CA ALA A 20 8.93 -10.56 -9.78
C ALA A 20 8.37 -11.49 -8.70
N GLY A 21 7.38 -11.01 -7.94
CA GLY A 21 6.77 -11.70 -6.81
C GLY A 21 6.65 -10.81 -5.59
N GLU A 22 6.87 -11.39 -4.42
CA GLU A 22 6.93 -10.68 -3.14
C GLU A 22 8.02 -11.29 -2.25
N VAL A 23 8.53 -10.48 -1.32
CA VAL A 23 9.53 -10.89 -0.33
C VAL A 23 9.32 -10.11 0.95
N ARG A 24 9.51 -10.76 2.11
CA ARG A 24 9.56 -10.04 3.39
C ARG A 24 10.96 -9.48 3.61
N VAL A 25 11.01 -8.22 4.01
CA VAL A 25 12.24 -7.47 4.25
C VAL A 25 12.25 -7.00 5.69
N ARG A 26 13.35 -7.24 6.40
CA ARG A 26 13.65 -6.62 7.69
C ARG A 26 14.59 -5.45 7.48
N VAL A 27 14.30 -4.32 8.10
CA VAL A 27 15.14 -3.13 8.09
C VAL A 27 15.46 -2.73 9.52
N GLY A 28 16.74 -2.56 9.82
CA GLY A 28 17.23 -1.96 11.05
C GLY A 28 17.71 -0.53 10.80
N LEU A 29 17.39 0.37 11.72
CA LEU A 29 17.82 1.77 11.72
C LEU A 29 18.99 1.97 12.70
N ASP A 30 19.84 2.95 12.41
CA ASP A 30 20.98 3.36 13.25
C ASP A 30 20.60 3.78 14.68
N VAL A 31 19.34 4.18 14.89
CA VAL A 31 18.75 4.47 16.20
C VAL A 31 18.25 3.22 16.95
N GLY A 32 18.63 2.01 16.52
CA GLY A 32 18.30 0.74 17.16
C GLY A 32 16.85 0.27 16.97
N ARG A 33 16.13 0.84 16.00
CA ARG A 33 14.74 0.47 15.69
C ARG A 33 14.72 -0.49 14.51
N GLU A 34 13.88 -1.51 14.57
CA GLU A 34 13.69 -2.47 13.46
C GLU A 34 12.24 -2.54 13.00
N SER A 35 12.05 -2.94 11.75
CA SER A 35 10.73 -3.20 11.16
C SER A 35 10.80 -4.32 10.13
N VAL A 36 9.68 -5.02 9.94
CA VAL A 36 9.51 -6.01 8.87
C VAL A 36 8.33 -5.58 7.99
N PHE A 37 8.49 -5.66 6.67
CA PHE A 37 7.44 -5.33 5.70
C PHE A 37 7.52 -6.20 4.45
N VAL A 38 6.48 -6.16 3.62
CA VAL A 38 6.45 -6.84 2.33
C VAL A 38 6.95 -5.88 1.25
N ALA A 39 7.90 -6.34 0.44
CA ALA A 39 8.23 -5.73 -0.84
C ALA A 39 7.64 -6.60 -1.96
N ALA A 40 6.95 -5.98 -2.92
CA ALA A 40 6.29 -6.67 -4.01
C ALA A 40 6.59 -6.01 -5.36
N SER A 41 6.66 -6.81 -6.42
CA SER A 41 6.75 -6.28 -7.78
C SER A 41 5.43 -5.65 -8.23
N TYR A 42 5.47 -4.80 -9.27
CA TYR A 42 4.29 -4.07 -9.75
C TYR A 42 3.16 -4.95 -10.29
N ASP A 43 3.48 -6.17 -10.73
CA ASP A 43 2.53 -7.16 -11.23
C ASP A 43 1.91 -8.02 -10.13
N ARG A 44 2.52 -8.07 -8.93
CA ARG A 44 2.03 -8.89 -7.81
C ARG A 44 0.57 -8.60 -7.42
N PRO A 45 0.08 -7.34 -7.44
CA PRO A 45 -1.33 -7.05 -7.20
C PRO A 45 -2.31 -7.85 -8.06
N ALA A 46 -1.96 -8.17 -9.31
CA ALA A 46 -2.84 -8.94 -10.19
C ALA A 46 -3.02 -10.38 -9.68
N ALA A 47 -1.92 -11.01 -9.27
CA ALA A 47 -1.93 -12.35 -8.69
C ALA A 47 -2.72 -12.36 -7.37
N TRP A 48 -2.50 -11.39 -6.48
CA TRP A 48 -3.25 -11.27 -5.24
C TRP A 48 -4.76 -11.16 -5.44
N THR A 49 -5.19 -10.31 -6.39
CA THR A 49 -6.63 -10.18 -6.70
C THR A 49 -7.21 -11.47 -7.28
N ALA A 50 -6.45 -12.20 -8.11
CA ALA A 50 -6.89 -13.47 -8.69
C ALA A 50 -6.96 -14.62 -7.67
N GLU A 51 -6.04 -14.63 -6.71
CA GLU A 51 -6.01 -15.58 -5.58
C GLU A 51 -7.17 -15.31 -4.59
N SER A 52 -7.69 -14.08 -4.55
CA SER A 52 -8.79 -13.69 -3.67
C SER A 52 -10.15 -14.18 -4.19
N ARG A 53 -10.95 -14.80 -3.32
CA ARG A 53 -12.33 -15.23 -3.67
C ARG A 53 -13.28 -14.07 -3.99
N GLY A 54 -12.93 -12.84 -3.60
CA GLY A 54 -13.77 -11.66 -3.78
C GLY A 54 -13.33 -10.73 -4.92
N GLY A 55 -12.24 -11.06 -5.63
CA GLY A 55 -11.68 -10.17 -6.65
C GLY A 55 -11.14 -8.86 -6.07
N PHE A 56 -10.65 -8.87 -4.84
CA PHE A 56 -10.03 -7.70 -4.21
C PHE A 56 -8.88 -8.12 -3.29
N HIS A 57 -7.90 -7.23 -3.13
CA HIS A 57 -6.79 -7.45 -2.20
C HIS A 57 -6.51 -6.19 -1.38
N PHE A 58 -6.39 -6.38 -0.07
CA PHE A 58 -5.84 -5.43 0.88
C PHE A 58 -4.85 -6.14 1.80
N SER A 59 -3.76 -5.46 2.15
CA SER A 59 -2.72 -5.96 3.03
C SER A 59 -2.00 -4.82 3.73
N GLN A 60 -1.18 -5.16 4.73
CA GLN A 60 -0.30 -4.19 5.38
C GLN A 60 0.51 -3.39 4.35
N PRO A 61 0.94 -2.15 4.67
CA PRO A 61 1.71 -1.30 3.77
C PRO A 61 2.83 -2.03 3.01
N VAL A 62 2.70 -2.05 1.69
CA VAL A 62 3.62 -2.73 0.77
C VAL A 62 4.58 -1.74 0.12
N LEU A 63 5.88 -2.08 0.12
CA LEU A 63 6.83 -1.45 -0.79
C LEU A 63 6.66 -2.03 -2.19
N HIS A 64 6.21 -1.23 -3.14
CA HIS A 64 6.16 -1.65 -4.54
C HIS A 64 7.49 -1.34 -5.21
N ALA A 65 8.08 -2.30 -5.90
CA ALA A 65 9.34 -2.14 -6.63
C ALA A 65 9.19 -2.60 -8.08
N ARG A 66 9.86 -1.93 -9.01
CA ARG A 66 9.88 -2.36 -10.42
C ARG A 66 10.50 -3.75 -10.57
N ARG A 67 11.51 -4.04 -9.75
CA ARG A 67 12.20 -5.32 -9.66
C ARG A 67 12.59 -5.59 -8.21
N LEU A 68 12.40 -6.83 -7.76
CA LEU A 68 12.85 -7.29 -6.46
C LEU A 68 14.31 -7.72 -6.55
N ASP A 69 15.20 -6.77 -6.32
CA ASP A 69 16.64 -6.98 -6.14
C ASP A 69 17.14 -6.13 -4.97
N GLU A 70 18.34 -6.47 -4.47
CA GLU A 70 18.91 -5.79 -3.31
C GLU A 70 19.07 -4.28 -3.55
N ALA A 71 19.56 -3.89 -4.72
CA ALA A 71 19.84 -2.48 -5.03
C ALA A 71 18.56 -1.63 -4.98
N THR A 72 17.48 -2.09 -5.64
CA THR A 72 16.20 -1.38 -5.72
C THR A 72 15.54 -1.30 -4.34
N VAL A 73 15.50 -2.41 -3.61
CA VAL A 73 14.87 -2.47 -2.28
C VAL A 73 15.66 -1.64 -1.26
N ARG A 74 17.00 -1.67 -1.30
CA ARG A 74 17.85 -0.85 -0.43
C ARG A 74 17.71 0.64 -0.72
N ALA A 75 17.65 1.02 -2.00
CA ALA A 75 17.41 2.41 -2.39
C ALA A 75 16.03 2.88 -1.90
N ALA A 76 15.01 2.04 -2.03
CA ALA A 76 13.68 2.33 -1.51
C ALA A 76 13.66 2.49 0.01
N ALA A 77 14.24 1.56 0.76
CA ALA A 77 14.31 1.63 2.22
C ALA A 77 15.06 2.87 2.70
N SER A 78 16.14 3.26 2.00
CA SER A 78 16.90 4.48 2.31
C SER A 78 16.06 5.74 2.08
N ALA A 79 15.30 5.80 0.98
CA ALA A 79 14.38 6.90 0.71
C ALA A 79 13.24 6.94 1.74
N MET A 80 12.68 5.79 2.12
CA MET A 80 11.67 5.69 3.20
C MET A 80 12.20 6.26 4.52
N ALA A 81 13.44 5.92 4.91
CA ALA A 81 14.05 6.43 6.13
C ALA A 81 14.29 7.96 6.09
N ALA A 82 14.57 8.52 4.91
CA ALA A 82 14.86 9.93 4.71
C ALA A 82 13.60 10.83 4.59
N GLU A 83 12.53 10.35 3.95
CA GLU A 83 11.32 11.15 3.68
C GLU A 83 10.28 11.11 4.79
N LEU A 84 10.25 10.04 5.57
CA LEU A 84 9.15 9.78 6.49
C LEU A 84 9.71 9.60 7.89
N GLY A 85 9.77 10.69 8.66
CA GLY A 85 10.18 10.77 10.07
C GLY A 85 9.35 9.90 11.02
N GLY A 86 9.32 8.59 10.81
CA GLY A 86 8.56 7.59 11.53
C GLY A 86 7.10 7.41 11.09
N PHE A 87 6.60 8.09 10.05
CA PHE A 87 5.21 7.93 9.61
C PHE A 87 4.92 6.52 9.10
N TRP A 88 5.81 5.95 8.28
CA TRP A 88 5.74 4.54 7.89
C TRP A 88 5.76 3.64 9.13
N LEU A 89 6.73 3.81 10.05
CA LEU A 89 6.85 3.06 11.33
C LEU A 89 5.58 3.10 12.22
N ARG A 90 4.73 4.14 12.12
CA ARG A 90 3.46 4.22 12.87
C ARG A 90 2.42 3.22 12.35
N TYR A 91 2.38 2.96 11.04
CA TYR A 91 1.52 1.91 10.46
C TYR A 91 2.03 0.49 10.75
N TYR A 92 3.32 0.31 11.04
CA TYR A 92 3.92 -1.00 11.38
C TYR A 92 3.79 -1.38 12.86
N ARG A 93 3.45 -0.44 13.75
CA ARG A 93 3.27 -0.70 15.19
C ARG A 93 1.87 -1.12 15.61
N SER A 94 0.91 -1.13 14.69
CA SER A 94 -0.44 -1.54 15.00
C SER A 94 -0.53 -3.07 14.97
N SER A 95 -0.60 -3.70 16.15
CA SER A 95 -0.98 -5.10 16.27
C SER A 95 -2.32 -5.33 15.56
N ALA A 96 -2.54 -6.54 15.03
CA ALA A 96 -3.87 -6.95 14.58
C ALA A 96 -4.86 -6.70 15.74
N SER A 97 -5.84 -5.84 15.50
CA SER A 97 -6.87 -5.58 16.49
C SER A 97 -7.96 -6.64 16.35
N ALA A 98 -8.70 -6.91 17.43
CA ALA A 98 -9.77 -7.90 17.39
C ALA A 98 -10.80 -7.52 16.31
N ALA A 99 -11.42 -8.53 15.68
CA ALA A 99 -12.45 -8.32 14.67
C ALA A 99 -13.50 -7.31 15.18
N SER A 100 -13.78 -6.30 14.36
CA SER A 100 -14.71 -5.23 14.71
C SER A 100 -16.13 -5.77 14.90
N ARG A 101 -16.86 -5.17 15.85
CA ARG A 101 -18.31 -5.34 16.00
C ARG A 101 -19.12 -4.29 15.23
N VAL A 102 -18.46 -3.24 14.73
CA VAL A 102 -19.08 -2.15 13.98
C VAL A 102 -19.12 -2.55 12.51
N GLY A 103 -20.30 -2.94 12.03
CA GLY A 103 -20.48 -3.30 10.64
C GLY A 103 -20.36 -2.10 9.69
N LEU A 104 -20.19 -2.38 8.39
CA LEU A 104 -20.27 -1.40 7.32
C LEU A 104 -21.71 -0.89 7.16
N ALA A 105 -21.90 0.43 7.08
CA ALA A 105 -23.19 1.05 6.73
C ALA A 105 -23.32 1.19 5.21
N THR A 106 -22.39 1.94 4.61
CA THR A 106 -22.32 2.13 3.16
C THR A 106 -20.88 2.12 2.68
N ALA A 107 -20.71 1.78 1.40
CA ALA A 107 -19.47 2.01 0.68
C ALA A 107 -19.81 2.46 -0.73
N ALA A 108 -19.13 3.50 -1.19
CA ALA A 108 -19.26 4.05 -2.53
C ALA A 108 -17.89 4.09 -3.20
N LEU A 109 -17.89 3.97 -4.53
CA LEU A 109 -16.70 4.19 -5.34
C LEU A 109 -16.84 5.56 -5.98
N ASP A 110 -16.02 6.51 -5.55
CA ASP A 110 -15.80 7.73 -6.31
C ASP A 110 -14.80 7.41 -7.41
N ARG A 111 -15.32 7.34 -8.64
CA ARG A 111 -14.55 6.84 -9.79
C ARG A 111 -13.72 7.99 -10.35
N VAL A 112 -12.40 7.81 -10.30
CA VAL A 112 -11.46 8.62 -11.06
C VAL A 112 -11.22 7.90 -12.39
N GLU A 113 -11.00 8.65 -13.46
CA GLU A 113 -10.83 8.09 -14.81
C GLU A 113 -9.70 7.04 -14.91
N GLY A 114 -9.77 6.21 -15.95
CA GLY A 114 -8.59 5.47 -16.43
C GLY A 114 -8.24 4.17 -15.70
N GLY A 115 -8.87 3.79 -14.59
CA GLY A 115 -8.56 2.53 -13.89
C GLY A 115 -8.08 2.67 -12.45
N CYS A 116 -8.40 3.80 -11.82
CA CYS A 116 -8.22 4.06 -10.39
C CYS A 116 -9.47 4.72 -9.78
N GLY A 117 -9.49 4.95 -8.48
CA GLY A 117 -10.59 5.63 -7.79
C GLY A 117 -10.36 5.75 -6.30
N VAL A 118 -11.37 6.22 -5.59
CA VAL A 118 -11.40 6.28 -4.13
C VAL A 118 -12.62 5.52 -3.64
N VAL A 119 -12.43 4.57 -2.73
CA VAL A 119 -13.52 3.92 -2.02
C VAL A 119 -13.81 4.71 -0.75
N GLU A 120 -14.99 5.32 -0.70
CA GLU A 120 -15.51 5.95 0.50
C GLU A 120 -16.32 4.91 1.29
N ALA A 121 -15.99 4.73 2.56
CA ALA A 121 -16.64 3.78 3.44
C ALA A 121 -17.16 4.47 4.70
N VAL A 122 -18.40 4.17 5.06
CA VAL A 122 -19.02 4.66 6.30
C VAL A 122 -19.38 3.46 7.16
N LEU A 123 -18.91 3.47 8.41
CA LEU A 123 -19.25 2.46 9.41
C LEU A 123 -20.60 2.77 10.06
N LYS A 124 -21.24 1.76 10.68
CA LYS A 124 -22.55 1.91 11.33
C LYS A 124 -22.57 2.89 12.51
N ASP A 125 -21.41 3.24 13.06
CA ASP A 125 -21.28 4.26 14.11
C ASP A 125 -21.03 5.67 13.55
N GLY A 126 -21.06 5.84 12.22
CA GLY A 126 -20.93 7.13 11.55
C GLY A 126 -19.49 7.54 11.22
N ARG A 127 -18.47 6.73 11.55
CA ARG A 127 -17.10 7.02 11.10
C ARG A 127 -16.98 6.87 9.58
N GLU A 128 -16.33 7.84 8.95
CA GLU A 128 -16.09 7.89 7.51
C GLU A 128 -14.61 7.68 7.20
N PHE A 129 -14.33 6.96 6.12
CA PHE A 129 -12.98 6.63 5.67
C PHE A 129 -12.88 6.70 4.16
N SER A 130 -11.70 6.98 3.64
CA SER A 130 -11.41 7.01 2.20
C SER A 130 -10.17 6.18 1.88
N MET A 131 -10.28 5.26 0.92
CA MET A 131 -9.18 4.38 0.52
C MET A 131 -8.89 4.54 -0.98
N LEU A 132 -7.63 4.76 -1.33
CA LEU A 132 -7.19 4.70 -2.73
C LEU A 132 -7.48 3.31 -3.31
N ALA A 133 -8.01 3.25 -4.53
CA ALA A 133 -8.31 2.02 -5.23
C ALA A 133 -7.76 2.00 -6.66
N ALA A 134 -7.30 0.84 -7.10
CA ALA A 134 -6.79 0.65 -8.46
C ALA A 134 -7.13 -0.72 -9.03
N ALA A 135 -7.31 -0.76 -10.35
CA ALA A 135 -7.18 -2.01 -11.08
C ALA A 135 -5.68 -2.41 -11.15
N PRO A 136 -5.32 -3.68 -10.93
CA PRO A 136 -3.92 -4.12 -10.96
C PRO A 136 -3.19 -3.76 -12.27
N ALA A 137 -3.87 -3.90 -13.41
CA ALA A 137 -3.29 -3.57 -14.71
C ALA A 137 -2.98 -2.07 -14.85
N TRP A 138 -3.87 -1.21 -14.35
CA TRP A 138 -3.65 0.24 -14.33
C TRP A 138 -2.47 0.60 -13.44
N TRP A 139 -2.42 0.03 -12.23
CA TRP A 139 -1.34 0.28 -11.26
C TRP A 139 0.03 0.02 -11.87
N ARG A 140 0.21 -1.16 -12.46
CA ARG A 140 1.46 -1.54 -13.12
C ARG A 140 1.80 -0.58 -14.25
N ALA A 141 0.86 -0.36 -15.17
CA ALA A 141 1.07 0.49 -16.33
C ALA A 141 1.45 1.92 -15.93
N GLU A 142 0.81 2.46 -14.90
CA GLU A 142 1.04 3.83 -14.44
C GLU A 142 2.42 3.98 -13.78
N LEU A 143 2.85 3.04 -12.94
CA LEU A 143 4.19 3.05 -12.35
C LEU A 143 5.29 2.89 -13.41
N GLU A 144 5.08 2.02 -14.40
CA GLU A 144 5.99 1.83 -15.54
C GLU A 144 6.07 3.08 -16.41
N ARG A 145 4.92 3.69 -16.75
CA ARG A 145 4.84 4.95 -17.52
C ARG A 145 5.59 6.09 -16.86
N ARG A 146 5.53 6.17 -15.53
CA ARG A 146 6.25 7.18 -14.72
C ARG A 146 7.72 6.85 -14.52
N GLY A 147 8.19 5.67 -14.94
CA GLY A 147 9.57 5.25 -14.78
C GLY A 147 10.00 5.09 -13.32
N LEU A 148 9.04 4.87 -12.40
CA LEU A 148 9.34 4.78 -10.99
C LEU A 148 10.11 3.48 -10.69
N PRO A 149 11.26 3.52 -9.99
CA PRO A 149 11.94 2.30 -9.56
C PRO A 149 11.23 1.64 -8.38
N TYR A 150 10.52 2.43 -7.57
CA TYR A 150 9.76 1.97 -6.41
C TYR A 150 8.73 3.01 -5.95
N TYR A 151 7.75 2.57 -5.16
CA TYR A 151 6.72 3.36 -4.48
C TYR A 151 6.45 2.82 -3.08
N PHE A 152 6.37 3.70 -2.08
CA PHE A 152 6.12 3.38 -0.66
C PHE A 152 5.10 4.33 0.01
N GLY A 153 4.19 4.90 -0.79
CA GLY A 153 3.18 5.84 -0.30
C GLY A 153 2.00 5.17 0.41
N PRO A 154 0.85 5.87 0.51
CA PRO A 154 -0.36 5.29 1.08
C PRO A 154 -0.76 3.97 0.41
N GLN A 155 -1.39 3.09 1.19
CA GLN A 155 -1.85 1.79 0.71
C GLN A 155 -2.91 1.94 -0.38
N VAL A 156 -2.87 1.01 -1.33
CA VAL A 156 -3.86 0.90 -2.40
C VAL A 156 -4.69 -0.36 -2.19
N LEU A 157 -6.01 -0.21 -2.28
CA LEU A 157 -6.97 -1.29 -2.40
C LEU A 157 -7.03 -1.76 -3.86
N PHE A 158 -6.64 -3.00 -4.13
CA PHE A 158 -6.70 -3.53 -5.48
C PHE A 158 -8.04 -4.20 -5.73
N LEU A 159 -8.72 -3.81 -6.80
CA LEU A 159 -10.01 -4.34 -7.21
C LEU A 159 -9.90 -4.94 -8.62
N ALA A 160 -10.37 -6.17 -8.80
CA ALA A 160 -10.42 -6.84 -10.10
C ALA A 160 -11.29 -6.06 -11.11
N ALA A 161 -12.37 -5.46 -10.62
CA ALA A 161 -13.17 -4.48 -11.35
C ALA A 161 -13.42 -3.24 -10.48
N LEU A 162 -13.28 -2.06 -11.08
CA LEU A 162 -13.56 -0.79 -10.43
C LEU A 162 -15.04 -0.42 -10.59
N ASP A 163 -15.87 -1.08 -9.78
CA ASP A 163 -17.29 -0.81 -9.68
C ASP A 163 -17.74 -0.78 -8.21
N ALA A 164 -18.97 -0.31 -7.99
CA ALA A 164 -19.55 -0.19 -6.65
C ALA A 164 -19.73 -1.56 -5.95
N ALA A 165 -19.93 -2.65 -6.70
CA ALA A 165 -20.15 -3.96 -6.12
C ALA A 165 -18.86 -4.51 -5.50
N HIS A 166 -17.75 -4.44 -6.24
CA HIS A 166 -16.43 -4.83 -5.75
C HIS A 166 -15.94 -3.91 -4.63
N ALA A 167 -16.14 -2.58 -4.76
CA ALA A 167 -15.82 -1.63 -3.71
C ALA A 167 -16.56 -1.96 -2.40
N ARG A 168 -17.86 -2.25 -2.48
CA ARG A 168 -18.67 -2.63 -1.31
C ARG A 168 -18.25 -3.97 -0.73
N ALA A 169 -17.97 -4.97 -1.57
CA ALA A 169 -17.50 -6.28 -1.13
C ALA A 169 -16.14 -6.16 -0.39
N ALA A 170 -15.21 -5.39 -0.96
CA ALA A 170 -13.91 -5.12 -0.37
C ALA A 170 -14.04 -4.37 0.96
N ALA A 171 -14.78 -3.26 1.00
CA ALA A 171 -15.01 -2.50 2.24
C ALA A 171 -15.66 -3.37 3.34
N LYS A 172 -16.61 -4.23 2.97
CA LYS A 172 -17.23 -5.17 3.92
C LYS A 172 -16.21 -6.18 4.46
N ALA A 173 -15.30 -6.67 3.62
CA ALA A 173 -14.25 -7.59 4.05
C ALA A 173 -13.20 -6.90 4.94
N VAL A 174 -12.83 -5.65 4.65
CA VAL A 174 -11.97 -4.83 5.52
C VAL A 174 -12.63 -4.66 6.89
N ALA A 175 -13.91 -4.25 6.94
CA ALA A 175 -14.67 -4.09 8.18
C ALA A 175 -14.73 -5.38 9.01
N ALA A 176 -14.94 -6.52 8.33
CA ALA A 176 -15.03 -7.82 8.99
C ALA A 176 -13.68 -8.33 9.51
N THR A 177 -12.58 -7.93 8.89
CA THR A 177 -11.23 -8.36 9.27
C THR A 177 -10.74 -7.58 10.49
N ASP A 178 -10.67 -6.26 10.38
CA ASP A 178 -10.22 -5.36 11.44
C ASP A 178 -10.58 -3.93 11.00
N GLU A 179 -11.47 -3.24 11.73
CA GLU A 179 -11.86 -1.87 11.37
C GLU A 179 -10.70 -0.88 11.44
N GLN A 180 -9.64 -1.18 12.21
CA GLN A 180 -8.46 -0.32 12.23
C GLN A 180 -7.76 -0.29 10.88
N LEU A 181 -8.01 -1.27 10.00
CA LEU A 181 -7.54 -1.21 8.62
C LEU A 181 -8.11 0.00 7.89
N PHE A 182 -9.34 0.42 8.18
CA PHE A 182 -9.85 1.68 7.63
C PHE A 182 -9.06 2.88 8.13
N CYS A 183 -8.76 2.95 9.42
CA CYS A 183 -7.89 4.04 9.95
C CYS A 183 -6.48 4.00 9.34
N ARG A 184 -5.97 2.81 9.00
CA ARG A 184 -4.63 2.62 8.39
C ARG A 184 -4.62 2.94 6.90
N TYR A 185 -5.73 2.69 6.23
CA TYR A 185 -5.91 2.97 4.80
C TYR A 185 -6.61 4.30 4.55
N ASP A 186 -6.92 5.05 5.61
CA ASP A 186 -7.53 6.35 5.47
C ASP A 186 -6.55 7.27 4.78
N THR A 187 -6.96 7.75 3.63
CA THR A 187 -6.18 8.58 2.74
C THR A 187 -6.96 9.86 2.51
N PRO A 188 -6.28 11.02 2.42
CA PRO A 188 -6.93 12.22 1.92
C PRO A 188 -7.63 11.89 0.59
N ARG A 189 -8.79 12.51 0.32
CA ARG A 189 -9.54 12.38 -0.94
C ARG A 189 -8.79 13.01 -2.12
N LYS A 190 -7.60 12.49 -2.39
CA LYS A 190 -6.74 12.80 -3.52
C LYS A 190 -6.72 11.58 -4.43
N THR A 191 -6.66 11.82 -5.72
CA THR A 191 -6.62 10.72 -6.69
C THR A 191 -5.25 10.03 -6.69
N LEU A 192 -5.20 8.75 -7.06
CA LEU A 192 -3.91 8.04 -7.18
C LEU A 192 -2.90 8.76 -8.10
N PRO A 193 -3.29 9.32 -9.26
CA PRO A 193 -2.41 10.17 -10.05
C PRO A 193 -1.77 11.31 -9.27
N GLU A 194 -2.54 12.08 -8.48
CA GLU A 194 -2.00 13.17 -7.66
C GLU A 194 -1.05 12.68 -6.58
N VAL A 195 -1.35 11.54 -5.95
CA VAL A 195 -0.47 10.91 -4.96
C VAL A 195 0.86 10.52 -5.61
N LEU A 196 0.82 9.96 -6.81
CA LEU A 196 2.00 9.59 -7.57
C LEU A 196 2.77 10.82 -8.08
N ASP A 197 2.10 11.89 -8.50
CA ASP A 197 2.73 13.16 -8.88
C ASP A 197 3.48 13.77 -7.70
N ALA A 198 2.86 13.81 -6.52
CA ALA A 198 3.48 14.29 -5.30
C ALA A 198 4.70 13.42 -4.91
N PHE A 199 4.59 12.10 -5.06
CA PHE A 199 5.70 11.18 -4.81
C PHE A 199 6.88 11.40 -5.76
N VAL A 200 6.61 11.61 -7.06
CA VAL A 200 7.65 11.93 -8.05
C VAL A 200 8.30 13.28 -7.71
N ALA A 201 7.51 14.30 -7.40
CA ALA A 201 8.01 15.64 -7.10
C ALA A 201 8.93 15.65 -5.86
N ALA A 202 8.57 14.94 -4.79
CA ALA A 202 9.38 14.83 -3.58
C ALA A 202 10.78 14.24 -3.85
N ARG A 203 10.88 13.38 -4.86
CA ARG A 203 12.10 12.66 -5.24
C ARG A 203 12.92 13.33 -6.35
N GLY A 204 12.29 14.13 -7.21
CA GLY A 204 12.97 14.93 -8.23
C GLY A 204 13.52 16.26 -7.71
N ALA A 205 13.06 16.74 -6.55
CA ALA A 205 13.50 17.99 -5.92
C ALA A 205 14.74 17.83 -5.01
N ARG A 206 15.51 16.74 -5.13
CA ARG A 206 16.66 16.43 -4.29
C ARG A 206 17.91 16.12 -5.09
#